data_AF-A0A6P0NL00-F1
#
_entry.id   AF-A0A6P0NL00-F1
#
_cell.length_a   1.000
_cell.length_b   1.000
_cell.length_c   1.000
_cell.angle_alpha   90.00
_cell.angle_beta   90.00
_cell.angle_gamma   90.00
#
_symmetry.space_group_name_H-M   'P 1'
#
loop_
_entity.id
_entity.type
_entity.pdbx_description
1 polymer ?
#
loop_
_entity_poly.entity_id
_entity_poly.type
_entity_poly.pdbx_seq_one_letter_code
_entity_poly.pdbx_strand_id
1 'polypeptide(L)'
;MTINFNALKQAEMFALLAMVFLLMIGYQERQSEIVNKPEVTPTPTPTPTPTPSQEEPPIILIPSKDLSFQLARAFPKQGPDYLRSYIKNKIVPQIEQQLQNYDVDMIEVIGHTDGSPINGLGNLDQNLLNNLARANSKTIDFHTLVTRFKKLEAGSNADLGLIRALIVVKSLQDLQINGECNCNVKAFRAYSAAQLYLPGKWTKPAPSNQKHNPKRRRIEVRLTKWNPH
;
A
#
# COMPACT_ATOMS: atom_id res chain seq x y z
N MET A 1 -22.14 34.79 -18.47
CA MET A 1 -22.40 35.31 -19.83
C MET A 1 -23.90 35.26 -20.04
N THR A 2 -24.58 36.39 -19.89
CA THR A 2 -26.05 36.48 -19.98
C THR A 2 -26.41 36.67 -21.45
N ILE A 3 -27.05 35.67 -22.07
CA ILE A 3 -27.49 35.77 -23.46
C ILE A 3 -28.75 36.64 -23.48
N ASN A 4 -28.73 37.74 -24.24
CA ASN A 4 -29.90 38.61 -24.42
C ASN A 4 -30.76 38.04 -25.57
N PHE A 5 -31.87 37.39 -25.21
CA PHE A 5 -32.76 36.70 -26.16
C PHE A 5 -33.51 37.65 -27.10
N ASN A 6 -33.63 38.94 -26.78
CA ASN A 6 -34.40 39.90 -27.58
C ASN A 6 -33.66 40.36 -28.85
N ALA A 7 -32.39 40.00 -29.02
CA ALA A 7 -31.56 40.37 -30.17
C ALA A 7 -31.37 39.23 -31.19
N LEU A 8 -31.85 38.02 -30.91
CA LEU A 8 -31.70 36.89 -31.83
C LEU A 8 -32.71 36.98 -32.97
N LYS A 9 -32.24 36.82 -34.20
CA LYS A 9 -33.14 36.65 -35.35
C LYS A 9 -33.90 35.33 -35.19
N GLN A 10 -35.11 35.25 -35.74
CA GLN A 10 -35.98 34.08 -35.61
C GLN A 10 -35.28 32.75 -36.00
N ALA A 11 -34.43 32.77 -37.03
CA ALA A 11 -33.62 31.62 -37.45
C ALA A 11 -32.56 31.18 -36.41
N GLU A 12 -31.95 32.12 -35.69
CA GLU A 12 -30.95 31.85 -34.67
C GLU A 12 -31.58 31.23 -33.42
N MET A 13 -32.81 31.64 -33.10
CA MET A 13 -33.61 31.05 -32.03
C MET A 13 -33.98 29.60 -32.33
N PHE A 14 -34.34 29.28 -33.58
CA PHE A 14 -34.57 27.90 -34.01
C PHE A 14 -33.30 27.04 -33.95
N ALA A 15 -32.15 27.58 -34.34
CA ALA A 15 -30.86 26.87 -34.24
C ALA A 15 -30.47 26.58 -32.78
N LEU A 16 -30.67 27.55 -31.88
CA LEU A 16 -30.41 27.37 -30.45
C LEU A 16 -31.35 26.32 -29.83
N LEU A 17 -32.64 26.36 -30.16
CA LEU A 17 -33.61 25.37 -29.70
C LEU A 17 -33.27 23.97 -30.22
N ALA A 18 -32.88 23.84 -31.49
CA ALA A 18 -32.44 22.56 -32.07
C ALA A 18 -31.20 22.01 -31.37
N MET A 19 -30.21 22.86 -31.06
CA MET A 19 -29.00 22.44 -30.33
C MET A 19 -29.33 21.96 -28.91
N VAL A 20 -30.20 22.68 -28.18
CA VAL A 20 -30.65 22.25 -26.84
C VAL A 20 -31.42 20.94 -26.92
N PHE A 21 -32.26 20.77 -27.94
CA PHE A 21 -33.02 19.55 -28.16
C PHE A 21 -32.12 18.34 -28.47
N LEU A 22 -31.10 18.52 -29.32
CA LEU A 22 -30.10 17.48 -29.60
C LEU A 22 -29.27 17.12 -28.37
N LEU A 23 -28.92 18.10 -27.52
CA LEU A 23 -28.25 17.85 -26.25
C LEU A 23 -29.14 17.07 -25.27
N MET A 24 -30.44 17.35 -25.24
CA MET A 24 -31.42 16.63 -24.41
C MET A 24 -31.61 15.19 -24.89
N ILE A 25 -31.70 14.96 -26.21
CA ILE A 25 -31.74 13.60 -26.80
C ILE A 25 -30.47 12.84 -26.44
N GLY A 26 -29.29 13.42 -26.70
CA GLY A 26 -28.01 12.78 -26.39
C GLY A 26 -27.76 12.59 -24.89
N TYR A 27 -28.45 13.34 -24.01
CA TYR A 27 -28.46 13.10 -22.57
C TYR A 27 -29.39 11.95 -22.19
N GLN A 28 -30.60 11.87 -22.77
CA GLN A 28 -31.53 10.77 -22.54
C GLN A 28 -30.99 9.42 -23.03
N GLU A 29 -30.39 9.37 -24.23
CA GLU A 29 -29.77 8.15 -24.76
C GLU A 29 -28.68 7.62 -23.80
N ARG A 30 -27.83 8.53 -23.29
CA ARG A 30 -26.77 8.18 -22.33
C ARG A 30 -27.30 7.68 -20.99
N GLN A 31 -28.42 8.24 -20.50
CA GLN A 31 -29.07 7.72 -19.29
C GLN A 31 -29.73 6.36 -19.53
N SER A 32 -30.32 6.15 -20.71
CA SER A 32 -30.92 4.87 -21.08
C SER A 32 -29.89 3.75 -21.23
N GLU A 33 -28.68 4.04 -21.72
CA GLU A 33 -27.55 3.09 -21.77
C GLU A 33 -27.01 2.74 -20.37
N ILE A 34 -26.96 3.71 -19.45
CA ILE A 34 -26.47 3.48 -18.08
C ILE A 34 -27.48 2.66 -17.26
N VAL A 35 -28.78 2.88 -17.46
CA VAL A 35 -29.85 2.20 -16.70
C VAL A 35 -30.17 0.80 -17.25
N ASN A 36 -30.02 0.58 -18.56
CA ASN A 36 -30.34 -0.70 -19.20
C ASN A 36 -29.13 -1.60 -19.48
N LYS A 37 -27.93 -1.29 -18.96
CA LYS A 37 -26.81 -2.21 -19.04
C LYS A 37 -27.04 -3.37 -18.08
N PRO A 38 -27.27 -4.62 -18.56
CA PRO A 38 -27.48 -5.75 -17.68
C PRO A 38 -26.22 -5.99 -16.83
N GLU A 39 -26.43 -6.15 -15.52
CA GLU A 39 -25.41 -6.59 -14.57
C GLU A 39 -25.05 -8.05 -14.92
N VAL A 40 -23.90 -8.24 -15.54
CA VAL A 40 -23.41 -9.58 -15.89
C VAL A 40 -22.97 -10.27 -14.61
N THR A 41 -23.78 -11.20 -14.12
CA THR A 41 -23.34 -12.19 -13.12
C THR A 41 -22.24 -13.04 -13.77
N PRO A 42 -21.01 -13.11 -13.24
CA PRO A 42 -19.99 -13.95 -13.84
C PRO A 42 -20.30 -15.43 -13.53
N THR A 43 -20.69 -16.19 -14.56
CA THR A 43 -20.60 -17.65 -14.55
C THR A 43 -19.14 -18.06 -14.34
N PRO A 44 -18.82 -19.07 -13.51
CA PRO A 44 -17.46 -19.50 -13.28
C PRO A 44 -16.88 -20.14 -14.56
N THR A 45 -16.13 -19.36 -15.33
CA THR A 45 -15.26 -19.91 -16.37
C THR A 45 -14.14 -20.69 -15.68
N PRO A 46 -13.86 -21.96 -16.07
CA PRO A 46 -12.68 -22.65 -15.58
C PRO A 46 -11.45 -21.83 -15.97
N THR A 47 -10.73 -21.32 -14.97
CA THR A 47 -9.49 -20.58 -15.14
C THR A 47 -8.55 -21.39 -16.03
N PRO A 48 -8.16 -20.93 -17.23
CA PRO A 48 -7.01 -21.51 -17.90
C PRO A 48 -5.81 -21.26 -16.98
N THR A 49 -5.15 -22.33 -16.54
CA THR A 49 -3.88 -22.27 -15.81
C THR A 49 -2.95 -21.31 -16.56
N PRO A 50 -2.54 -20.17 -15.98
CA PRO A 50 -1.54 -19.35 -16.63
C PRO A 50 -0.23 -20.14 -16.64
N THR A 51 0.26 -20.46 -17.83
CA THR A 51 1.68 -20.78 -18.03
C THR A 51 2.48 -19.55 -17.57
N PRO A 52 3.40 -19.65 -16.61
CA PRO A 52 4.15 -18.48 -16.16
C PRO A 52 5.06 -17.99 -17.29
N SER A 53 4.71 -16.84 -17.87
CA SER A 53 5.71 -15.86 -18.30
C SER A 53 6.59 -15.53 -17.10
N GLN A 54 7.85 -15.16 -17.32
CA GLN A 54 8.81 -14.72 -16.30
C GLN A 54 8.34 -13.39 -15.63
N GLU A 55 7.20 -13.41 -14.95
CA GLU A 55 6.64 -12.29 -14.20
C GLU A 55 7.24 -12.30 -12.79
N GLU A 56 7.64 -11.13 -12.30
CA GLU A 56 8.15 -10.94 -10.93
C GLU A 56 7.17 -11.49 -9.88
N PRO A 57 7.64 -11.89 -8.68
CA PRO A 57 6.73 -12.36 -7.62
C PRO A 57 5.66 -11.31 -7.29
N PRO A 58 4.40 -11.73 -7.05
CA PRO A 58 3.34 -10.78 -6.73
C PRO A 58 3.60 -10.08 -5.39
N ILE A 59 3.27 -8.79 -5.30
CA ILE A 59 3.42 -8.03 -4.05
C ILE A 59 2.48 -8.59 -2.96
N ILE A 60 3.04 -8.95 -1.81
CA ILE A 60 2.25 -9.34 -0.64
C ILE A 60 1.84 -8.09 0.13
N LEU A 61 0.54 -7.89 0.31
CA LEU A 61 -0.01 -6.70 0.94
C LEU A 61 -0.41 -6.95 2.39
N ILE A 62 0.03 -6.06 3.28
CA ILE A 62 -0.46 -5.93 4.66
C ILE A 62 -1.28 -4.63 4.75
N PRO A 63 -2.62 -4.69 4.62
CA PRO A 63 -3.43 -3.49 4.60
C PRO A 63 -3.72 -2.98 6.02
N SER A 64 -3.87 -1.67 6.19
CA SER A 64 -4.22 -1.10 7.50
C SER A 64 -5.59 -1.53 8.04
N LYS A 65 -6.49 -2.09 7.23
CA LYS A 65 -7.78 -2.61 7.75
C LYS A 65 -7.57 -3.83 8.66
N ASP A 66 -6.58 -4.67 8.34
CA ASP A 66 -6.35 -5.93 9.05
C ASP A 66 -5.54 -5.68 10.33
N LEU A 67 -4.57 -4.75 10.26
CA LEU A 67 -3.75 -4.38 11.42
C LEU A 67 -4.26 -3.16 12.18
N SER A 68 -5.19 -2.39 11.66
CA SER A 68 -5.65 -1.14 12.31
C SER A 68 -4.50 -0.17 12.67
N PHE A 69 -3.51 0.02 11.77
CA PHE A 69 -2.47 1.03 11.98
C PHE A 69 -3.12 2.39 12.22
N GLN A 70 -2.85 2.98 13.38
CA GLN A 70 -3.40 4.28 13.75
C GLN A 70 -2.62 5.42 13.07
N LEU A 71 -3.24 6.60 13.02
CA LEU A 71 -2.59 7.82 12.55
C LEU A 71 -1.31 8.07 13.36
N ALA A 72 -0.21 8.40 12.68
CA ALA A 72 1.09 8.68 13.31
C ALA A 72 1.66 7.56 14.21
N ARG A 73 1.15 6.31 14.12
CA ARG A 73 1.63 5.17 14.93
C ARG A 73 2.30 4.11 14.09
N ALA A 74 3.43 3.60 14.57
CA ALA A 74 4.19 2.53 13.94
C ALA A 74 3.61 1.13 14.21
N PHE A 75 2.91 0.96 15.35
CA PHE A 75 2.27 -0.29 15.73
C PHE A 75 0.76 -0.27 15.44
N PRO A 76 0.15 -1.44 15.23
CA PRO A 76 -1.31 -1.58 15.22
C PRO A 76 -1.91 -1.20 16.57
N LYS A 77 -3.20 -0.86 16.59
CA LYS A 77 -3.94 -0.56 17.84
C LYS A 77 -3.90 -1.73 18.84
N GLN A 78 -3.91 -2.95 18.32
CA GLN A 78 -3.90 -4.21 19.06
C GLN A 78 -2.51 -4.55 19.63
N GLY A 79 -1.47 -3.81 19.22
CA GLY A 79 -0.13 -3.97 19.74
C GLY A 79 0.78 -4.93 18.97
N PRO A 80 2.03 -5.05 19.41
CA PRO A 80 3.10 -5.76 18.71
C PRO A 80 2.83 -7.26 18.51
N ASP A 81 2.23 -7.93 19.49
CA ASP A 81 2.02 -9.38 19.42
C ASP A 81 0.98 -9.74 18.36
N TYR A 82 -0.07 -8.91 18.24
CA TYR A 82 -1.05 -9.04 17.17
C TYR A 82 -0.41 -8.90 15.78
N LEU A 83 0.52 -7.94 15.63
CA LEU A 83 1.31 -7.80 14.40
C LEU A 83 2.13 -9.05 14.11
N ARG A 84 2.86 -9.57 15.11
CA ARG A 84 3.69 -10.77 14.96
C ARG A 84 2.85 -11.98 14.57
N SER A 85 1.72 -12.21 15.24
CA SER A 85 0.79 -13.30 14.91
C SER A 85 0.21 -13.15 13.50
N TYR A 86 -0.13 -11.93 13.09
CA TYR A 86 -0.61 -11.68 11.73
C TYR A 86 0.46 -12.01 10.69
N ILE A 87 1.71 -11.56 10.91
CA ILE A 87 2.84 -11.86 10.02
C ILE A 87 3.04 -13.37 9.93
N LYS A 88 3.14 -14.06 11.06
CA LYS A 88 3.30 -15.52 11.12
C LYS A 88 2.19 -16.26 10.37
N ASN A 89 0.93 -15.91 10.63
CA ASN A 89 -0.19 -16.72 10.18
C ASN A 89 -0.70 -16.37 8.78
N LYS A 90 -0.39 -15.16 8.27
CA LYS A 90 -0.92 -14.67 6.98
C LYS A 90 0.17 -14.34 5.97
N ILE A 91 1.32 -13.83 6.42
CA ILE A 91 2.36 -13.32 5.54
C ILE A 91 3.45 -14.36 5.27
N VAL A 92 3.90 -15.08 6.30
CA VAL A 92 4.90 -16.15 6.15
C VAL A 92 4.47 -17.20 5.12
N PRO A 93 3.24 -17.74 5.12
CA PRO A 93 2.84 -18.73 4.12
C PRO A 93 2.93 -18.21 2.67
N GLN A 94 2.63 -16.92 2.46
CA GLN A 94 2.73 -16.30 1.12
C GLN A 94 4.19 -16.10 0.71
N ILE A 95 5.07 -15.70 1.65
CA ILE A 95 6.51 -15.58 1.40
C ILE A 95 7.09 -16.94 1.03
N GLU A 96 6.81 -17.98 1.81
CA GLU A 96 7.31 -19.35 1.56
C GLU A 96 6.83 -19.88 0.21
N GLN A 97 5.56 -19.66 -0.13
CA GLN A 97 5.03 -20.03 -1.44
C GLN A 97 5.77 -19.32 -2.58
N GLN A 98 6.08 -18.03 -2.44
CA GLN A 98 6.81 -17.29 -3.47
C GLN A 98 8.28 -17.71 -3.56
N LEU A 99 8.95 -18.02 -2.44
CA LEU A 99 10.32 -18.54 -2.45
C LEU A 99 10.43 -19.91 -3.15
N GLN A 100 9.34 -20.70 -3.18
CA GLN A 100 9.30 -21.95 -3.93
C GLN A 100 9.08 -21.76 -5.43
N ASN A 101 8.30 -20.73 -5.80
CA ASN A 101 7.84 -20.54 -7.18
C ASN A 101 8.71 -19.58 -8.00
N TYR A 102 9.55 -18.78 -7.35
CA TYR A 102 10.35 -17.74 -7.99
C TYR A 102 11.81 -17.82 -7.55
N ASP A 103 12.72 -17.53 -8.48
CA ASP A 103 14.17 -17.44 -8.22
C ASP A 103 14.52 -16.08 -7.59
N VAL A 104 14.23 -15.99 -6.29
CA VAL A 104 14.37 -14.78 -5.47
C VAL A 104 14.93 -15.13 -4.09
N ASP A 105 15.74 -14.24 -3.55
CA ASP A 105 16.51 -14.47 -2.33
C ASP A 105 16.75 -13.17 -1.52
N MET A 106 15.92 -12.15 -1.74
CA MET A 106 15.82 -10.96 -0.90
C MET A 106 14.36 -10.60 -0.63
N ILE A 107 14.07 -10.21 0.62
CA ILE A 107 12.77 -9.65 1.01
C ILE A 107 12.92 -8.15 1.25
N GLU A 108 12.13 -7.37 0.52
CA GLU A 108 11.99 -5.93 0.71
C GLU A 108 10.65 -5.62 1.37
N VAL A 109 10.69 -4.86 2.45
CA VAL A 109 9.49 -4.40 3.15
C VAL A 109 9.37 -2.90 2.98
N ILE A 110 8.25 -2.44 2.44
CA ILE A 110 8.02 -1.03 2.11
C ILE A 110 6.84 -0.52 2.92
N GLY A 111 7.09 0.44 3.81
CA GLY A 111 6.06 1.08 4.60
C GLY A 111 5.45 2.28 3.88
N HIS A 112 4.11 2.35 3.89
CA HIS A 112 3.34 3.47 3.35
C HIS A 112 2.51 4.14 4.45
N THR A 113 2.36 5.45 4.33
CA THR A 113 1.53 6.28 5.20
C THR A 113 0.33 6.84 4.43
N ASP A 114 -0.55 7.54 5.12
CA ASP A 114 -1.59 8.32 4.45
C ASP A 114 -1.10 9.73 4.14
N GLY A 115 -1.99 10.59 3.65
CA GLY A 115 -1.62 11.95 3.27
C GLY A 115 -1.38 12.88 4.45
N SER A 116 -1.85 12.54 5.65
CA SER A 116 -1.82 13.47 6.77
C SER A 116 -0.38 13.72 7.19
N PRO A 117 0.08 14.98 7.18
CA PRO A 117 1.46 15.28 7.52
C PRO A 117 1.73 14.93 8.97
N ILE A 118 2.95 14.45 9.22
CA ILE A 118 3.52 14.34 10.55
C ILE A 118 4.40 15.57 10.72
N ASN A 119 4.09 16.36 11.74
CA ASN A 119 4.80 17.60 12.06
C ASN A 119 5.43 17.45 13.45
N GLY A 120 6.42 16.57 13.56
CA GLY A 120 7.11 16.27 14.82
C GLY A 120 8.61 16.47 14.71
N LEU A 121 9.27 16.58 15.86
CA LEU A 121 10.72 16.41 15.93
C LEU A 121 11.00 14.90 15.80
N GLY A 122 11.58 14.49 14.68
CA GLY A 122 12.00 13.10 14.48
C GLY A 122 13.32 12.82 15.19
N ASN A 123 13.55 11.57 15.56
CA ASN A 123 14.78 11.17 16.25
C ASN A 123 15.55 10.03 15.56
N LEU A 124 15.15 9.67 14.33
CA LEU A 124 15.72 8.52 13.62
C LEU A 124 17.21 8.71 13.37
N ASP A 125 17.67 9.88 12.95
CA ASP A 125 19.09 10.09 12.64
C ASP A 125 19.99 9.79 13.86
N GLN A 126 19.56 10.18 15.06
CA GLN A 126 20.32 9.98 16.29
C GLN A 126 20.11 8.58 16.88
N ASN A 127 18.90 8.03 16.77
CA ASN A 127 18.47 6.87 17.56
C ASN A 127 18.28 5.59 16.76
N LEU A 128 18.18 5.65 15.43
CA LEU A 128 17.88 4.47 14.59
C LEU A 128 18.97 3.42 14.74
N LEU A 129 20.24 3.78 14.48
CA LEU A 129 21.36 2.86 14.63
C LEU A 129 21.58 2.46 16.09
N ASN A 130 21.37 3.35 17.06
CA ASN A 130 21.50 2.96 18.47
C ASN A 130 20.48 1.91 18.90
N ASN A 131 19.27 1.97 18.35
CA ASN A 131 18.21 0.99 18.61
C ASN A 131 18.35 -0.29 17.75
N LEU A 132 18.96 -0.20 16.55
CA LEU A 132 19.16 -1.33 15.62
C LEU A 132 20.54 -2.02 15.75
N ALA A 133 21.65 -1.30 15.80
CA ALA A 133 23.03 -1.82 15.79
C ALA A 133 23.46 -2.45 17.13
N ARG A 134 22.87 -2.01 18.25
CA ARG A 134 23.00 -2.75 19.53
C ARG A 134 22.16 -4.03 19.55
N ALA A 135 21.48 -4.37 18.46
CA ALA A 135 20.93 -5.69 18.24
C ALA A 135 21.90 -6.46 17.37
N ASN A 136 22.76 -7.27 18.01
CA ASN A 136 23.26 -8.44 17.31
C ASN A 136 22.01 -9.29 17.02
N SER A 137 21.43 -9.11 15.84
CA SER A 137 20.01 -9.40 15.57
C SER A 137 19.58 -10.85 15.77
N LYS A 138 20.56 -11.74 15.98
CA LYS A 138 20.35 -13.16 16.27
C LYS A 138 19.97 -13.46 17.73
N THR A 139 20.16 -12.54 18.68
CA THR A 139 19.99 -12.83 20.12
C THR A 139 19.02 -11.90 20.86
N ILE A 140 18.40 -10.94 20.17
CA ILE A 140 17.41 -10.05 20.79
C ILE A 140 16.01 -10.59 20.53
N ASP A 141 15.29 -10.89 21.61
CA ASP A 141 13.89 -11.30 21.53
C ASP A 141 12.99 -10.17 21.00
N PHE A 142 11.87 -10.57 20.41
CA PHE A 142 10.89 -9.66 19.82
C PHE A 142 10.40 -8.54 20.77
N HIS A 143 10.17 -8.82 22.05
CA HIS A 143 9.64 -7.82 22.99
C HIS A 143 10.68 -6.75 23.35
N THR A 144 11.94 -7.14 23.53
CA THR A 144 13.06 -6.20 23.72
C THR A 144 13.19 -5.26 22.51
N LEU A 145 13.13 -5.83 21.31
CA LEU A 145 13.18 -5.08 20.06
C LEU A 145 12.01 -4.10 19.95
N VAL A 146 10.78 -4.54 20.22
CA VAL A 146 9.59 -3.68 20.26
C VAL A 146 9.76 -2.52 21.23
N THR A 147 10.34 -2.76 22.41
CA THR A 147 10.60 -1.73 23.41
C THR A 147 11.57 -0.67 22.89
N ARG A 148 12.57 -1.07 22.08
CA ARG A 148 13.47 -0.13 21.39
C ARG A 148 12.76 0.66 20.31
N PHE A 149 11.91 0.00 19.50
CA PHE A 149 11.12 0.69 18.48
C PHE A 149 10.14 1.72 19.03
N LYS A 150 9.58 1.48 20.23
CA LYS A 150 8.73 2.46 20.93
C LYS A 150 9.45 3.76 21.29
N LYS A 151 10.78 3.79 21.28
CA LYS A 151 11.61 4.98 21.52
C LYS A 151 11.90 5.78 20.23
N LEU A 152 11.58 5.22 19.06
CA LEU A 152 11.72 5.94 17.81
C LEU A 152 10.50 6.82 17.56
N GLU A 153 10.77 8.08 17.25
CA GLU A 153 9.76 9.10 16.97
C GLU A 153 9.89 9.53 15.52
N ALA A 154 8.81 9.34 14.77
CA ALA A 154 8.74 9.79 13.39
C ALA A 154 8.56 11.31 13.35
N GLY A 155 9.48 12.02 12.70
CA GLY A 155 9.33 13.44 12.39
C GLY A 155 8.57 13.68 11.08
N SER A 156 8.63 12.70 10.18
CA SER A 156 7.99 12.74 8.87
C SER A 156 7.24 11.45 8.52
N ASN A 157 6.44 11.50 7.46
CA ASN A 157 5.82 10.29 6.91
C ASN A 157 6.85 9.30 6.32
N ALA A 158 8.01 9.79 5.88
CA ALA A 158 9.11 8.92 5.48
C ALA A 158 9.61 8.12 6.68
N ASP A 159 9.84 8.77 7.82
CA ASP A 159 10.28 8.13 9.06
C ASP A 159 9.26 7.09 9.53
N LEU A 160 7.97 7.46 9.54
CA LEU A 160 6.91 6.55 9.98
C LEU A 160 6.80 5.30 9.09
N GLY A 161 6.89 5.48 7.77
CA GLY A 161 6.93 4.36 6.83
C GLY A 161 8.13 3.45 7.08
N LEU A 162 9.31 4.03 7.34
CA LEU A 162 10.53 3.26 7.62
C LEU A 162 10.41 2.47 8.93
N ILE A 163 9.92 3.08 10.02
CA ILE A 163 9.74 2.37 11.30
C ILE A 163 8.76 1.20 11.14
N ARG A 164 7.65 1.41 10.42
CA ARG A 164 6.66 0.33 10.14
C ARG A 164 7.30 -0.83 9.39
N ALA A 165 8.09 -0.54 8.35
CA ALA A 165 8.80 -1.57 7.59
C ALA A 165 9.81 -2.32 8.46
N LEU A 166 10.58 -1.61 9.28
CA LEU A 166 11.59 -2.20 10.16
C LEU A 166 10.99 -3.18 11.18
N ILE A 167 9.83 -2.85 11.77
CA ILE A 167 9.16 -3.74 12.72
C ILE A 167 8.76 -5.05 12.02
N VAL A 168 8.26 -5.00 10.79
CA VAL A 168 7.91 -6.20 10.02
C VAL A 168 9.16 -7.00 9.64
N VAL A 169 10.22 -6.35 9.14
CA VAL A 169 11.51 -7.01 8.86
C VAL A 169 12.00 -7.76 10.08
N LYS A 170 11.98 -7.12 11.25
CA LYS A 170 12.47 -7.73 12.47
C LYS A 170 11.57 -8.85 12.99
N SER A 171 10.26 -8.74 12.78
CA SER A 171 9.33 -9.84 13.05
C SER A 171 9.62 -11.06 12.17
N LEU A 172 9.89 -10.84 10.88
CA LEU A 172 10.26 -11.92 9.96
C LEU A 172 11.61 -12.55 10.31
N GLN A 173 12.61 -11.74 10.66
CA GLN A 173 13.91 -12.22 11.13
C GLN A 173 13.80 -13.06 12.41
N ASP A 174 13.02 -12.60 13.39
CA ASP A 174 12.76 -13.35 14.63
C ASP A 174 12.04 -14.68 14.34
N LEU A 175 11.00 -14.68 13.51
CA LEU A 175 10.31 -15.90 13.08
C LEU A 175 11.27 -16.85 12.34
N GLN A 176 12.17 -16.35 11.50
CA GLN A 176 13.17 -17.17 10.82
C GLN A 176 14.16 -17.80 11.81
N ILE A 177 14.69 -17.02 12.75
CA ILE A 177 15.64 -17.49 13.78
C ILE A 177 15.00 -18.58 14.65
N ASN A 178 13.70 -18.45 14.96
CA ASN A 178 12.96 -19.40 15.77
C ASN A 178 12.44 -20.62 14.98
N GLY A 179 12.75 -20.75 13.68
CA GLY A 179 12.27 -21.84 12.83
C GLY A 179 10.77 -21.77 12.50
N GLU A 180 10.14 -20.62 12.67
CA GLU A 180 8.72 -20.36 12.39
C GLU A 180 8.50 -19.78 10.98
N CYS A 181 9.57 -19.53 10.21
CA CYS A 181 9.58 -18.99 8.84
C CYS A 181 10.72 -19.67 8.07
N ASN A 182 10.42 -20.47 7.05
CA ASN A 182 11.41 -21.05 6.13
C ASN A 182 11.87 -20.02 5.08
N CYS A 183 12.17 -18.82 5.56
CA CYS A 183 12.39 -17.62 4.76
C CYS A 183 13.89 -17.43 4.53
N ASN A 184 14.55 -18.43 3.95
CA ASN A 184 16.00 -18.53 3.78
C ASN A 184 16.52 -17.59 2.67
N VAL A 185 16.39 -16.29 2.90
CA VAL A 185 16.84 -15.23 2.01
C VAL A 185 18.22 -14.71 2.42
N LYS A 186 18.97 -14.19 1.45
CA LYS A 186 20.28 -13.57 1.67
C LYS A 186 20.17 -12.23 2.39
N ALA A 187 19.06 -11.51 2.22
CA ALA A 187 18.88 -10.20 2.82
C ALA A 187 17.41 -9.86 3.11
N PHE A 188 17.24 -9.02 4.14
CA PHE A 188 16.02 -8.26 4.38
C PHE A 188 16.34 -6.78 4.26
N ARG A 189 15.48 -6.02 3.59
CA ARG A 189 15.58 -4.56 3.50
C ARG A 189 14.27 -3.89 3.90
N ALA A 190 14.40 -2.75 4.58
CA ALA A 190 13.27 -1.92 4.96
C ALA A 190 13.35 -0.58 4.24
N TYR A 191 12.25 -0.16 3.65
CA TYR A 191 12.12 1.08 2.90
C TYR A 191 10.87 1.84 3.33
N SER A 192 10.86 3.14 2.99
CA SER A 192 9.69 3.99 3.12
C SER A 192 9.30 4.56 1.78
N ALA A 193 8.04 4.38 1.41
CA ALA A 193 7.43 5.11 0.31
C ALA A 193 6.68 6.36 0.80
N ALA A 194 6.72 6.65 2.11
CA ALA A 194 5.96 7.71 2.74
C ALA A 194 4.49 7.69 2.27
N GLN A 195 3.98 8.86 1.87
CA GLN A 195 2.65 9.02 1.28
C GLN A 195 2.67 9.05 -0.26
N LEU A 196 3.81 8.73 -0.89
CA LEU A 196 4.08 9.05 -2.29
C LEU A 196 3.24 8.24 -3.27
N TYR A 197 2.94 6.97 -2.99
CA TYR A 197 2.22 6.10 -3.95
C TYR A 197 0.87 5.61 -3.40
N LEU A 198 -0.15 5.69 -4.25
CA LEU A 198 -1.47 5.13 -3.96
C LEU A 198 -1.47 3.61 -4.17
N PRO A 199 -2.29 2.84 -3.43
CA PRO A 199 -2.44 1.41 -3.67
C PRO A 199 -2.77 1.12 -5.14
N GLY A 200 -2.00 0.22 -5.77
CA GLY A 200 -2.20 -0.17 -7.17
C GLY A 200 -1.80 0.87 -8.22
N LYS A 201 -1.20 2.01 -7.83
CA LYS A 201 -0.75 3.06 -8.76
C LYS A 201 0.73 3.37 -8.54
N TRP A 202 1.59 2.51 -9.06
CA TRP A 202 3.06 2.56 -8.87
C TRP A 202 3.78 3.48 -9.85
N THR A 203 3.15 3.78 -10.98
CA THR A 203 3.80 4.52 -12.08
C THR A 203 3.72 6.04 -11.93
N LYS A 204 2.96 6.54 -10.95
CA LYS A 204 2.74 7.98 -10.75
C LYS A 204 2.67 8.32 -9.26
N PRO A 205 3.30 9.42 -8.83
CA PRO A 205 3.08 10.00 -7.52
C PRO A 205 1.59 10.26 -7.24
N ALA A 206 1.22 10.15 -5.97
CA ALA A 206 -0.09 10.51 -5.48
C ALA A 206 -0.33 12.01 -5.71
N PRO A 207 -1.58 12.42 -6.04
CA PRO A 207 -1.92 13.82 -6.10
C PRO A 207 -1.70 14.48 -4.74
N SER A 208 -1.49 15.80 -4.73
CA SER A 208 -1.38 16.59 -3.51
C SER A 208 -2.67 16.46 -2.70
N ASN A 209 -2.64 15.56 -1.71
CA ASN A 209 -3.77 15.26 -0.85
C ASN A 209 -3.24 14.90 0.54
N GLN A 210 -3.40 15.86 1.44
CA GLN A 210 -2.96 15.76 2.84
C GLN A 210 -4.06 15.22 3.77
N LYS A 211 -5.17 14.71 3.23
CA LYS A 211 -6.27 14.19 4.04
C LYS A 211 -5.95 12.82 4.63
N HIS A 212 -6.52 12.59 5.81
CA HIS A 212 -6.53 11.30 6.47
C HIS A 212 -7.18 10.25 5.56
N ASN A 213 -6.52 9.11 5.35
CA ASN A 213 -7.08 8.02 4.59
C ASN A 213 -6.48 6.68 5.01
N PRO A 214 -7.17 5.91 5.88
CA PRO A 214 -6.71 4.60 6.32
C PRO A 214 -6.39 3.62 5.21
N LYS A 215 -7.07 3.70 4.06
CA LYS A 215 -6.84 2.80 2.91
C LYS A 215 -5.47 3.02 2.26
N ARG A 216 -4.80 4.15 2.51
CA ARG A 216 -3.44 4.41 2.03
C ARG A 216 -2.36 3.81 2.93
N ARG A 217 -2.64 3.66 4.23
CA ARG A 217 -1.73 3.06 5.19
C ARG A 217 -1.62 1.56 4.89
N ARG A 218 -0.42 1.10 4.57
CA ARG A 218 -0.16 -0.30 4.24
C ARG A 218 1.33 -0.59 4.37
N ILE A 219 1.65 -1.88 4.39
CA ILE A 219 3.01 -2.36 4.19
C ILE A 219 2.97 -3.31 3.01
N GLU A 220 3.97 -3.21 2.15
CA GLU A 220 4.20 -4.13 1.05
C GLU A 220 5.40 -5.00 1.37
N VAL A 221 5.30 -6.27 1.08
CA VAL A 221 6.42 -7.21 1.11
C VAL A 221 6.65 -7.68 -0.32
N ARG A 222 7.86 -7.45 -0.82
CA ARG A 222 8.28 -7.84 -2.17
C ARG A 222 9.43 -8.82 -2.07
N LEU A 223 9.40 -9.84 -2.90
CA LEU A 223 10.51 -10.76 -3.05
C LEU A 223 11.24 -10.44 -4.35
N THR A 224 12.55 -10.31 -4.25
CA THR A 224 13.41 -9.86 -5.34
C THR A 224 14.70 -10.67 -5.34
N LYS A 225 15.45 -10.61 -6.44
CA LYS A 225 16.77 -11.23 -6.50
C LYS A 225 17.81 -10.33 -5.86
N TRP A 226 18.62 -10.92 -4.98
CA TRP A 226 19.78 -10.32 -4.37
C TRP A 226 20.88 -10.17 -5.42
N ASN A 227 21.08 -8.93 -5.86
CA ASN A 227 22.22 -8.54 -6.68
C ASN A 227 23.17 -7.71 -5.79
N PRO A 228 24.12 -8.35 -5.09
CA PRO A 228 25.20 -7.62 -4.46
C PRO A 228 26.04 -7.04 -5.61
N HIS A 229 26.19 -5.71 -5.63
CA HIS A 229 27.07 -5.03 -6.57
C HIS A 229 28.50 -5.61 -6.52
#